data_AF-A0A519HMU3-F1
#
_entry.id   AF-A0A519HMU3-F1
#
_cell.length_a   1.000
_cell.length_b   1.000
_cell.length_c   1.000
_cell.angle_alpha   90.00
_cell.angle_beta   90.00
_cell.angle_gamma   90.00
#
_symmetry.space_group_name_H-M   'P 1'
#
loop_
_entity.id
_entity.type
_entity.pdbx_description
1 polymer ?
#
loop_
_entity_poly.entity_id
_entity_poly.type
_entity_poly.pdbx_seq_one_letter_code
_entity_poly.pdbx_strand_id
1 'polypeptide(L)'
;MFEFGRDLRKLFEKARESDDLGWLELISADLVESEARGQATDAGRVSNAKPFDSWMRASALYREHARRTGRQTSLDRAARAASDAVHAATNADQRPAAGIEAVEIHMLAFDLFGGPSRLTAALDDIQALAAERPATRAWSASAHARLNARRARLAQDASALMDAAALMDAALMAARHLSVAMADDLRLERAGLSLEVGVSRCDPHLLDQAGRDLRTLVNAALPEQRPMTRARALAMAGAGLRALAAMAGDPDSVLNGRALFESAADQFTPDHSPLDWVAVQLSHADQASLATLIQCEGLTREPGLILGALARERRVAIETALAQAMGDLKALSALELTVKARLLVPTLRPLDWAAEQIGLARIALARARLMGVEPRGLGMVLAEAALTAREQGAETLARSAETALLDLAPA
;
A
#
# COMPACT_ATOMS: atom_id res chain seq x y z
N MET A 1 -24.27 -0.07 37.21
CA MET A 1 -22.81 -0.15 37.11
C MET A 1 -22.52 -0.97 35.86
N PHE A 2 -22.21 -0.32 34.73
CA PHE A 2 -21.95 -1.02 33.47
C PHE A 2 -20.68 -1.86 33.62
N GLU A 3 -20.76 -3.17 33.41
CA GLU A 3 -19.59 -4.05 33.34
C GLU A 3 -18.89 -3.82 31.98
N PHE A 4 -18.27 -2.65 31.82
CA PHE A 4 -17.66 -2.18 30.58
C PHE A 4 -16.77 -3.23 29.90
N GLY A 5 -15.99 -4.00 30.68
CA GLY A 5 -15.13 -5.06 30.17
C GLY A 5 -15.84 -6.36 29.76
N ARG A 6 -17.05 -6.64 30.27
CA ARG A 6 -17.84 -7.81 29.88
C ARG A 6 -18.73 -7.51 28.67
N ASP A 7 -19.27 -6.30 28.61
CA ASP A 7 -20.07 -5.85 27.48
C ASP A 7 -19.20 -5.60 26.24
N LEU A 8 -17.97 -5.07 26.39
CA LEU A 8 -16.99 -5.02 25.30
C LEU A 8 -16.63 -6.41 24.79
N ARG A 9 -16.37 -7.38 25.69
CA ARG A 9 -16.09 -8.76 25.29
C ARG A 9 -17.24 -9.38 24.50
N LYS A 10 -18.48 -9.20 24.94
CA LYS A 10 -19.67 -9.67 24.21
C LYS A 10 -19.87 -8.97 22.86
N LEU A 11 -19.57 -7.67 22.77
CA LEU A 11 -19.61 -6.93 21.51
C LEU A 11 -18.53 -7.42 20.54
N PHE A 12 -17.32 -7.68 21.03
CA PHE A 12 -16.23 -8.26 20.23
C PHE A 12 -16.52 -9.71 19.81
N GLU A 13 -17.08 -10.54 20.69
CA GLU A 13 -17.50 -11.91 20.35
C GLU A 13 -18.55 -11.89 19.23
N LYS A 14 -19.58 -11.05 19.34
CA LYS A 14 -20.58 -10.88 18.28
C LYS A 14 -20.00 -10.32 16.99
N ALA A 15 -19.07 -9.37 17.07
CA ALA A 15 -18.39 -8.83 15.90
C ALA A 15 -17.50 -9.89 15.22
N ARG A 16 -16.87 -10.79 16.00
CA ARG A 16 -16.11 -11.93 15.47
C ARG A 16 -16.98 -12.97 14.80
N GLU A 17 -18.26 -13.05 15.11
CA GLU A 17 -19.19 -13.93 14.38
C GLU A 17 -19.69 -13.31 13.07
N SER A 18 -19.47 -12.00 12.86
CA SER A 18 -19.82 -11.31 11.61
C SER A 18 -18.93 -11.75 10.45
N ASP A 19 -19.50 -11.82 9.25
CA ASP A 19 -18.78 -11.96 7.98
C ASP A 19 -18.15 -10.63 7.52
N ASP A 20 -18.62 -9.50 8.07
CA ASP A 20 -17.99 -8.21 7.85
C ASP A 20 -16.73 -8.07 8.71
N LEU A 21 -15.57 -8.03 8.07
CA LEU A 21 -14.26 -7.89 8.70
C LEU A 21 -13.92 -6.45 9.12
N GLY A 22 -14.88 -5.51 9.07
CA GLY A 22 -14.67 -4.14 9.55
C GLY A 22 -14.20 -4.01 10.99
N TRP A 23 -14.56 -4.97 11.85
CA TRP A 23 -14.08 -4.99 13.24
C TRP A 23 -12.57 -5.15 13.38
N LEU A 24 -11.88 -5.65 12.34
CA LEU A 24 -10.42 -5.75 12.33
C LEU A 24 -9.76 -4.38 12.52
N GLU A 25 -10.43 -3.28 12.13
CA GLU A 25 -9.93 -1.92 12.32
C GLU A 25 -9.85 -1.49 13.79
N LEU A 26 -10.37 -2.28 14.72
CA LEU A 26 -10.39 -2.00 16.16
C LEU A 26 -9.35 -2.80 16.94
N ILE A 27 -8.58 -3.65 16.26
CA ILE A 27 -7.61 -4.56 16.89
C ILE A 27 -6.21 -4.43 16.28
N SER A 28 -5.18 -4.60 17.12
CA SER A 28 -3.79 -4.51 16.70
C SER A 28 -3.39 -5.59 15.67
N ALA A 29 -2.32 -5.33 14.92
CA ALA A 29 -1.82 -6.28 13.93
C ALA A 29 -1.49 -7.66 14.54
N ASP A 30 -0.93 -7.69 15.75
CA ASP A 30 -0.61 -8.94 16.46
C ASP A 30 -1.86 -9.76 16.78
N LEU A 31 -2.97 -9.10 17.15
CA LEU A 31 -4.23 -9.78 17.41
C LEU A 31 -4.86 -10.32 16.12
N VAL A 32 -4.71 -9.60 14.99
CA VAL A 32 -5.11 -10.12 13.67
C VAL A 32 -4.32 -11.40 13.33
N GLU A 33 -3.01 -11.44 13.59
CA GLU A 33 -2.20 -12.64 13.35
C GLU A 33 -2.68 -13.83 14.22
N SER A 34 -2.96 -13.56 15.49
CA SER A 34 -3.48 -14.56 16.42
C SER A 34 -4.82 -15.12 15.94
N GLU A 35 -5.72 -14.25 15.49
CA GLU A 35 -7.02 -14.66 14.95
C GLU A 35 -6.88 -15.49 13.69
N ALA A 36 -6.02 -15.06 12.76
CA ALA A 36 -5.75 -15.79 11.52
C ALA A 36 -5.26 -17.21 11.81
N ARG A 37 -4.36 -17.35 12.80
CA ARG A 37 -3.83 -18.65 13.23
C ARG A 37 -4.88 -19.52 13.91
N GLY A 38 -5.69 -18.95 14.79
CA GLY A 38 -6.80 -19.64 15.43
C GLY A 38 -7.75 -20.19 14.37
N GLN A 39 -8.16 -19.33 13.43
CA GLN A 39 -9.11 -19.72 12.41
C GLN A 39 -8.53 -20.72 11.39
N ALA A 40 -7.25 -20.62 11.02
CA ALA A 40 -6.61 -21.64 10.20
C ALA A 40 -6.57 -23.01 10.90
N THR A 41 -6.34 -23.02 12.22
CA THR A 41 -6.35 -24.25 13.02
C THR A 41 -7.74 -24.88 13.05
N ASP A 42 -8.77 -24.07 13.29
CA ASP A 42 -10.15 -24.54 13.34
C ASP A 42 -10.65 -24.97 11.96
N ALA A 43 -10.24 -24.29 10.89
CA ALA A 43 -10.52 -24.68 9.51
C ALA A 43 -10.01 -26.08 9.17
N GLY A 44 -8.81 -26.43 9.66
CA GLY A 44 -8.19 -27.74 9.43
C GLY A 44 -8.71 -28.87 10.31
N ARG A 45 -9.61 -28.61 11.27
CA ARG A 45 -10.17 -29.68 12.11
C ARG A 45 -11.15 -30.53 11.30
N VAL A 46 -11.01 -31.85 11.41
CA VAL A 46 -11.97 -32.82 10.83
C VAL A 46 -13.40 -32.59 11.33
N SER A 47 -13.55 -32.07 12.56
CA SER A 47 -14.84 -31.75 13.16
C SER A 47 -15.47 -30.44 12.68
N ASN A 48 -14.81 -29.67 11.80
CA ASN A 48 -15.35 -28.41 11.33
C ASN A 48 -16.52 -28.65 10.36
N ALA A 49 -17.70 -28.12 10.70
CA ALA A 49 -18.90 -28.25 9.88
C ALA A 49 -18.88 -27.37 8.61
N LYS A 50 -18.08 -26.30 8.59
CA LYS A 50 -18.00 -25.34 7.47
C LYS A 50 -16.55 -25.05 7.07
N PRO A 51 -15.82 -26.05 6.56
CA PRO A 51 -14.39 -25.91 6.26
C PRO A 51 -14.11 -24.83 5.21
N PHE A 52 -14.94 -24.71 4.17
CA PHE A 52 -14.78 -23.66 3.15
C PHE A 52 -14.81 -22.25 3.75
N ASP A 53 -15.86 -21.91 4.50
CA ASP A 53 -16.02 -20.57 5.09
C ASP A 53 -14.88 -20.27 6.08
N SER A 54 -14.46 -21.29 6.85
CA SER A 54 -13.33 -21.13 7.78
C SER A 54 -12.01 -20.87 7.07
N TRP A 55 -11.72 -21.58 5.98
CA TRP A 55 -10.50 -21.35 5.20
C TRP A 55 -10.52 -19.99 4.49
N MET A 56 -11.66 -19.59 3.92
CA MET A 56 -11.82 -18.24 3.34
C MET A 56 -11.59 -17.14 4.38
N ARG A 57 -12.12 -17.31 5.59
CA ARG A 57 -11.90 -16.36 6.69
C ARG A 57 -10.44 -16.32 7.13
N ALA A 58 -9.78 -17.47 7.26
CA ALA A 58 -8.35 -17.53 7.58
C ALA A 58 -7.51 -16.81 6.52
N SER A 59 -7.83 -17.01 5.24
CA SER A 59 -7.19 -16.31 4.12
C SER A 59 -7.32 -14.80 4.25
N ALA A 60 -8.55 -14.30 4.43
CA ALA A 60 -8.80 -12.87 4.53
C ALA A 60 -8.10 -12.23 5.75
N LEU A 61 -8.04 -12.93 6.89
CA LEU A 61 -7.33 -12.47 8.08
C LEU A 61 -5.80 -12.40 7.85
N TYR A 62 -5.21 -13.41 7.21
CA TYR A 62 -3.79 -13.38 6.86
C TYR A 62 -3.48 -12.31 5.81
N ARG A 63 -4.39 -12.08 4.86
CA ARG A 63 -4.29 -11.01 3.86
C ARG A 63 -4.31 -9.63 4.53
N GLU A 64 -5.21 -9.39 5.48
CA GLU A 64 -5.24 -8.13 6.24
C GLU A 64 -3.99 -7.95 7.11
N HIS A 65 -3.52 -9.02 7.77
CA HIS A 65 -2.26 -8.96 8.51
C HIS A 65 -1.07 -8.63 7.61
N ALA A 66 -0.98 -9.22 6.41
CA ALA A 66 0.04 -8.89 5.43
C ALA A 66 -0.07 -7.43 4.97
N ARG A 67 -1.28 -6.91 4.74
CA ARG A 67 -1.53 -5.53 4.34
C ARG A 67 -1.02 -4.52 5.38
N ARG A 68 -1.17 -4.84 6.67
CA ARG A 68 -0.73 -3.96 7.78
C ARG A 68 0.77 -4.03 8.07
N THR A 69 1.39 -5.18 7.84
CA THR A 69 2.76 -5.46 8.32
C THR A 69 3.79 -5.65 7.22
N GLY A 70 3.36 -5.90 5.98
CA GLY A 70 4.26 -6.20 4.86
C GLY A 70 4.94 -7.56 4.96
N ARG A 71 4.47 -8.49 5.80
CA ARG A 71 5.10 -9.80 5.97
C ARG A 71 4.76 -10.76 4.83
N GLN A 72 5.77 -11.20 4.08
CA GLN A 72 5.60 -12.18 2.99
C GLN A 72 5.02 -13.51 3.50
N THR A 73 5.47 -13.97 4.67
CA THR A 73 4.97 -15.22 5.28
C THR A 73 3.46 -15.19 5.57
N SER A 74 2.88 -14.01 5.77
CA SER A 74 1.42 -13.87 5.96
C SER A 74 0.69 -13.98 4.62
N LEU A 75 1.21 -13.41 3.53
CA LEU A 75 0.69 -13.65 2.18
C LEU A 75 0.76 -15.13 1.80
N ASP A 76 1.88 -15.79 2.09
CA ASP A 76 2.05 -17.22 1.78
C ASP A 76 1.02 -18.07 2.53
N ARG A 77 0.71 -17.72 3.79
CA ARG A 77 -0.34 -18.38 4.58
C ARG A 77 -1.74 -18.06 4.06
N ALA A 78 -2.00 -16.83 3.61
CA ALA A 78 -3.26 -16.48 2.96
C ALA A 78 -3.47 -17.33 1.69
N ALA A 79 -2.44 -17.43 0.84
CA ALA A 79 -2.49 -18.21 -0.39
C ALA A 79 -2.74 -19.70 -0.13
N ARG A 80 -2.09 -20.27 0.89
CA ARG A 80 -2.34 -21.65 1.32
C ARG A 80 -3.78 -21.84 1.80
N ALA A 81 -4.29 -20.95 2.64
CA ALA A 81 -5.66 -21.01 3.12
C ALA A 81 -6.68 -20.88 1.97
N ALA A 82 -6.45 -20.01 0.99
CA ALA A 82 -7.28 -19.91 -0.21
C ALA A 82 -7.25 -21.21 -1.03
N SER A 83 -6.08 -21.85 -1.19
CA SER A 83 -5.95 -23.17 -1.83
C SER A 83 -6.71 -24.26 -1.08
N ASP A 84 -6.62 -24.28 0.25
CA ASP A 84 -7.36 -25.23 1.09
C ASP A 84 -8.88 -24.99 1.01
N ALA A 85 -9.31 -23.73 0.85
CA ALA A 85 -10.71 -23.40 0.58
C ALA A 85 -11.18 -24.00 -0.76
N VAL A 86 -10.36 -23.98 -1.82
CA VAL A 86 -10.69 -24.64 -3.10
C VAL A 86 -10.93 -26.14 -2.90
N HIS A 87 -10.09 -26.81 -2.10
CA HIS A 87 -10.26 -28.23 -1.77
C HIS A 87 -11.51 -28.51 -0.94
N ALA A 88 -11.90 -27.58 -0.08
CA ALA A 88 -13.11 -27.67 0.74
C ALA A 88 -14.40 -27.23 0.01
N ALA A 89 -14.31 -26.73 -1.23
CA ALA A 89 -15.45 -26.24 -1.97
C ALA A 89 -16.41 -27.37 -2.38
N THR A 90 -17.69 -27.19 -2.03
CA THR A 90 -18.78 -28.16 -2.25
C THR A 90 -19.79 -27.74 -3.31
N ASN A 91 -19.79 -26.46 -3.72
CA ASN A 91 -20.71 -25.94 -4.74
C ASN A 91 -20.00 -25.12 -5.82
N ALA A 92 -20.71 -24.88 -6.92
CA ALA A 92 -20.19 -24.24 -8.13
C ALA A 92 -19.72 -22.79 -7.90
N ASP A 93 -20.24 -22.08 -6.89
CA ASP A 93 -19.92 -20.69 -6.61
C ASP A 93 -18.73 -20.53 -5.63
N GLN A 94 -18.45 -21.55 -4.81
CA GLN A 94 -17.35 -21.55 -3.85
C GLN A 94 -15.97 -21.58 -4.52
N ARG A 95 -15.80 -22.31 -5.64
CA ARG A 95 -14.53 -22.33 -6.38
C ARG A 95 -14.19 -20.96 -7.00
N PRO A 96 -15.12 -20.28 -7.72
CA PRO A 96 -14.94 -18.90 -8.11
C PRO A 96 -14.62 -17.98 -6.93
N ALA A 97 -15.34 -18.07 -5.81
CA ALA A 97 -15.07 -17.24 -4.64
C ALA A 97 -13.64 -17.41 -4.09
N ALA A 98 -13.15 -18.64 -3.96
CA ALA A 98 -11.76 -18.90 -3.57
C ALA A 98 -10.74 -18.44 -4.63
N GLY A 99 -11.09 -18.53 -5.92
CA GLY A 99 -10.30 -17.98 -7.01
C GLY A 99 -10.19 -16.45 -6.93
N ILE A 100 -11.27 -15.74 -6.62
CA ILE A 100 -11.24 -14.28 -6.44
C ILE A 100 -10.39 -13.91 -5.21
N GLU A 101 -10.43 -14.69 -4.13
CA GLU A 101 -9.53 -14.47 -2.98
C GLU A 101 -8.06 -14.66 -3.36
N ALA A 102 -7.73 -15.67 -4.16
CA ALA A 102 -6.38 -15.85 -4.69
C ALA A 102 -5.93 -14.65 -5.54
N VAL A 103 -6.83 -14.10 -6.36
CA VAL A 103 -6.60 -12.88 -7.14
C VAL A 103 -6.33 -11.68 -6.23
N GLU A 104 -7.11 -11.49 -5.17
CA GLU A 104 -6.92 -10.43 -4.19
C GLU A 104 -5.57 -10.54 -3.45
N ILE A 105 -5.09 -11.75 -3.18
CA ILE A 105 -3.77 -12.00 -2.60
C ILE A 105 -2.66 -11.61 -3.58
N HIS A 106 -2.77 -11.97 -4.87
CA HIS A 106 -1.81 -11.56 -5.88
C HIS A 106 -1.78 -10.04 -6.08
N MET A 107 -2.94 -9.39 -6.05
CA MET A 107 -3.04 -7.93 -6.10
C MET A 107 -2.34 -7.28 -4.91
N LEU A 108 -2.57 -7.76 -3.68
CA LEU A 108 -1.88 -7.26 -2.50
C LEU A 108 -0.36 -7.53 -2.56
N ALA A 109 0.04 -8.71 -3.05
CA ALA A 109 1.44 -9.05 -3.22
C ALA A 109 2.14 -8.09 -4.21
N PHE A 110 1.44 -7.66 -5.26
CA PHE A 110 1.91 -6.61 -6.16
C PHE A 110 2.00 -5.26 -5.44
N ASP A 111 0.96 -4.84 -4.72
CA ASP A 111 0.96 -3.55 -4.01
C ASP A 111 2.06 -3.44 -2.94
N LEU A 112 2.46 -4.57 -2.34
CA LEU A 112 3.50 -4.60 -1.30
C LEU A 112 4.91 -4.73 -1.88
N PHE A 113 5.12 -5.58 -2.88
CA PHE A 113 6.45 -6.02 -3.33
C PHE A 113 6.73 -5.77 -4.81
N GLY A 114 5.77 -5.22 -5.55
CA GLY A 114 5.85 -5.12 -7.00
C GLY A 114 5.72 -6.48 -7.70
N GLY A 115 6.22 -6.53 -8.93
CA GLY A 115 6.20 -7.71 -9.79
C GLY A 115 5.02 -7.72 -10.76
N PRO A 116 5.17 -7.18 -11.98
CA PRO A 116 4.08 -7.07 -12.97
C PRO A 116 3.56 -8.43 -13.47
N SER A 117 4.37 -9.49 -13.36
CA SER A 117 3.95 -10.86 -13.66
C SER A 117 2.81 -11.33 -12.75
N ARG A 118 2.78 -10.91 -11.48
CA ARG A 118 1.70 -11.24 -10.53
C ARG A 118 0.40 -10.58 -10.94
N LEU A 119 0.47 -9.33 -11.38
CA LEU A 119 -0.69 -8.58 -11.86
C LEU A 119 -1.25 -9.20 -13.13
N THR A 120 -0.38 -9.62 -14.05
CA THR A 120 -0.77 -10.30 -15.30
C THR A 120 -1.47 -11.62 -15.00
N ALA A 121 -0.86 -12.47 -14.15
CA ALA A 121 -1.48 -13.73 -13.73
C ALA A 121 -2.84 -13.53 -13.06
N ALA A 122 -2.97 -12.55 -12.17
CA ALA A 122 -4.22 -12.22 -11.50
C ALA A 122 -5.33 -11.76 -12.48
N LEU A 123 -4.97 -11.05 -13.55
CA LEU A 123 -5.89 -10.64 -14.61
C LEU A 123 -6.34 -11.83 -15.47
N ASP A 124 -5.43 -12.73 -15.81
CA ASP A 124 -5.77 -13.95 -16.56
C ASP A 124 -6.69 -14.85 -15.74
N ASP A 125 -6.36 -15.04 -14.45
CA ASP A 125 -7.15 -15.83 -13.51
C ASP A 125 -8.57 -15.27 -13.35
N ILE A 126 -8.72 -13.97 -13.07
CA ILE A 126 -10.05 -13.37 -12.84
C ILE A 126 -10.94 -13.43 -14.08
N GLN A 127 -10.36 -13.35 -15.28
CA GLN A 127 -11.10 -13.45 -16.55
C GLN A 127 -11.58 -14.88 -16.83
N ALA A 128 -10.87 -15.89 -16.32
CA ALA A 128 -11.26 -17.30 -16.44
C ALA A 128 -12.36 -17.71 -15.44
N LEU A 129 -12.63 -16.90 -14.40
CA LEU A 129 -13.64 -17.24 -13.40
C LEU A 129 -15.07 -16.99 -13.89
N ALA A 130 -15.92 -18.01 -13.76
CA ALA A 130 -17.35 -17.92 -13.99
C ALA A 130 -18.09 -17.85 -12.65
N ALA A 131 -18.47 -16.65 -12.23
CA ALA A 131 -19.28 -16.44 -11.03
C ALA A 131 -20.77 -16.38 -11.39
N GLU A 132 -21.60 -17.15 -10.69
CA GLU A 132 -23.06 -17.18 -10.93
C GLU A 132 -23.82 -16.27 -9.95
N ARG A 133 -23.43 -16.27 -8.67
CA ARG A 133 -24.14 -15.51 -7.65
C ARG A 133 -23.86 -14.00 -7.78
N PRO A 134 -24.87 -13.13 -7.53
CA PRO A 134 -24.69 -11.68 -7.62
C PRO A 134 -23.53 -11.14 -6.76
N ALA A 135 -23.35 -11.65 -5.54
CA ALA A 135 -22.26 -11.23 -4.64
C ALA A 135 -20.89 -11.59 -5.21
N THR A 136 -20.71 -12.85 -5.64
CA THR A 136 -19.47 -13.35 -6.24
C THR A 136 -19.14 -12.62 -7.54
N ARG A 137 -20.15 -12.32 -8.38
CA ARG A 137 -19.97 -11.50 -9.59
C ARG A 137 -19.56 -10.07 -9.27
N ALA A 138 -20.20 -9.43 -8.30
CA ALA A 138 -19.84 -8.09 -7.89
C ALA A 138 -18.41 -8.04 -7.33
N TRP A 139 -18.00 -9.06 -6.55
CA TRP A 139 -16.63 -9.19 -6.06
C TRP A 139 -15.63 -9.36 -7.20
N SER A 140 -15.91 -10.27 -8.14
CA SER A 140 -15.09 -10.47 -9.33
C SER A 140 -14.94 -9.19 -10.15
N ALA A 141 -16.03 -8.46 -10.38
CA ALA A 141 -16.01 -7.18 -11.11
C ALA A 141 -15.19 -6.11 -10.37
N SER A 142 -15.30 -6.04 -9.03
CA SER A 142 -14.48 -5.15 -8.19
C SER A 142 -12.99 -5.48 -8.32
N ALA A 143 -12.61 -6.76 -8.14
CA ALA A 143 -11.23 -7.20 -8.29
C ALA A 143 -10.69 -6.91 -9.71
N HIS A 144 -11.47 -7.21 -10.76
CA HIS A 144 -11.10 -6.93 -12.14
C HIS A 144 -10.86 -5.44 -12.39
N ALA A 145 -11.74 -4.55 -11.91
CA ALA A 145 -11.57 -3.11 -12.04
C ALA A 145 -10.29 -2.60 -11.33
N ARG A 146 -10.04 -3.09 -10.11
CA ARG A 146 -8.87 -2.73 -9.29
C ARG A 146 -7.54 -3.20 -9.90
N LEU A 147 -7.51 -4.39 -10.50
CA LEU A 147 -6.35 -4.88 -11.25
C LEU A 147 -6.10 -4.07 -12.52
N ASN A 148 -7.16 -3.73 -13.27
CA ASN A 148 -7.03 -2.90 -14.47
C ASN A 148 -6.47 -1.50 -14.15
N ALA A 149 -6.90 -0.90 -13.03
CA ALA A 149 -6.33 0.38 -12.58
C ALA A 149 -4.83 0.29 -12.28
N ARG A 150 -4.38 -0.79 -11.63
CA ARG A 150 -2.95 -1.04 -11.38
C ARG A 150 -2.18 -1.23 -12.69
N ARG A 151 -2.75 -1.97 -13.65
CA ARG A 151 -2.14 -2.19 -14.97
C ARG A 151 -2.01 -0.88 -15.76
N ALA A 152 -3.07 -0.07 -15.75
CA ALA A 152 -3.09 1.23 -16.41
C ALA A 152 -2.06 2.19 -15.80
N ARG A 153 -1.90 2.20 -14.47
CA ARG A 153 -0.86 2.96 -13.76
C ARG A 153 0.55 2.55 -14.19
N LEU A 154 0.83 1.24 -14.22
CA LEU A 154 2.14 0.74 -14.67
C LEU A 154 2.46 1.13 -16.12
N ALA A 155 1.45 1.07 -17.00
CA ALA A 155 1.62 1.44 -18.41
C ALA A 155 1.74 2.96 -18.62
N GLN A 156 1.35 3.77 -17.63
CA GLN A 156 1.25 5.24 -17.72
C GLN A 156 0.43 5.73 -18.91
N ASP A 157 -0.55 4.92 -19.34
CA ASP A 157 -1.42 5.25 -20.46
C ASP A 157 -2.69 5.94 -19.96
N ALA A 158 -2.86 7.21 -20.36
CA ALA A 158 -4.02 8.02 -20.01
C ALA A 158 -5.34 7.41 -20.50
N SER A 159 -5.36 6.73 -21.65
CA SER A 159 -6.57 6.06 -22.14
C SER A 159 -6.92 4.88 -21.25
N ALA A 160 -5.95 4.01 -20.96
CA ALA A 160 -6.13 2.87 -20.08
C ALA A 160 -6.58 3.29 -18.66
N LEU A 161 -6.10 4.45 -18.16
CA LEU A 161 -6.51 4.98 -16.86
C LEU A 161 -7.99 5.40 -16.85
N MET A 162 -8.49 6.01 -17.94
CA MET A 162 -9.91 6.35 -18.08
C MET A 162 -10.78 5.11 -18.21
N ASP A 163 -10.34 4.10 -18.97
CA ASP A 163 -11.05 2.81 -19.08
C ASP A 163 -11.12 2.11 -17.72
N ALA A 164 -10.03 2.14 -16.94
CA ALA A 164 -10.01 1.60 -15.58
C ALA A 164 -10.95 2.36 -14.63
N ALA A 165 -11.04 3.69 -14.74
CA ALA A 165 -11.98 4.49 -13.97
C ALA A 165 -13.44 4.12 -14.29
N ALA A 166 -13.77 3.92 -15.58
CA ALA A 166 -15.10 3.46 -15.99
C ALA A 166 -15.43 2.05 -15.47
N LEU A 167 -14.44 1.14 -15.40
CA LEU A 167 -14.60 -0.17 -14.78
C LEU A 167 -14.88 -0.06 -13.27
N MET A 168 -14.20 0.86 -12.56
CA MET A 168 -14.45 1.12 -11.14
C MET A 168 -15.86 1.68 -10.90
N ASP A 169 -16.34 2.55 -11.78
CA ASP A 169 -17.72 3.07 -11.73
C ASP A 169 -18.75 1.94 -11.89
N ALA A 170 -18.56 1.09 -12.90
CA ALA A 170 -19.41 -0.09 -13.11
C ALA A 170 -19.39 -1.04 -11.91
N ALA A 171 -18.22 -1.29 -11.31
CA ALA A 171 -18.09 -2.12 -10.12
C ALA A 171 -18.83 -1.52 -8.91
N LEU A 172 -18.75 -0.19 -8.71
CA LEU A 172 -19.46 0.47 -7.61
C LEU A 172 -20.97 0.47 -7.78
N MET A 173 -21.50 0.44 -9.00
CA MET A 173 -22.94 0.24 -9.23
C MET A 173 -23.44 -1.12 -8.73
N ALA A 174 -22.54 -2.11 -8.65
CA ALA A 174 -22.81 -3.44 -8.08
C ALA A 174 -22.49 -3.53 -6.57
N ALA A 175 -22.01 -2.45 -5.94
CA ALA A 175 -21.52 -2.48 -4.55
C ALA A 175 -22.56 -2.91 -3.51
N ARG A 176 -23.87 -2.79 -3.80
CA ARG A 176 -24.95 -3.30 -2.93
C ARG A 176 -24.88 -4.82 -2.69
N HIS A 177 -24.14 -5.55 -3.52
CA HIS A 177 -23.92 -6.99 -3.41
C HIS A 177 -22.59 -7.34 -2.74
N LEU A 178 -21.78 -6.34 -2.38
CA LEU A 178 -20.53 -6.49 -1.64
C LEU A 178 -20.78 -6.34 -0.13
N SER A 179 -19.83 -6.80 0.68
CA SER A 179 -19.78 -6.39 2.09
C SER A 179 -19.47 -4.90 2.19
N VAL A 180 -19.83 -4.27 3.31
CA VAL A 180 -19.52 -2.85 3.57
C VAL A 180 -18.03 -2.61 3.47
N ALA A 181 -17.21 -3.51 4.04
CA ALA A 181 -15.76 -3.44 3.94
C ALA A 181 -15.24 -3.36 2.49
N MET A 182 -15.70 -4.27 1.63
CA MET A 182 -15.25 -4.34 0.25
C MET A 182 -15.75 -3.15 -0.59
N ALA A 183 -16.96 -2.66 -0.32
CA ALA A 183 -17.52 -1.50 -0.98
C ALA A 183 -16.75 -0.22 -0.60
N ASP A 184 -16.35 -0.08 0.66
CA ASP A 184 -15.54 1.03 1.14
C ASP A 184 -14.13 1.00 0.54
N ASP A 185 -13.47 -0.16 0.51
CA ASP A 185 -12.15 -0.33 -0.10
C ASP A 185 -12.18 0.03 -1.59
N LEU A 186 -13.19 -0.46 -2.33
CA LEU A 186 -13.38 -0.11 -3.75
C LEU A 186 -13.58 1.40 -3.95
N ARG A 187 -14.38 2.05 -3.09
CA ARG A 187 -14.62 3.49 -3.17
C ARG A 187 -13.35 4.29 -2.83
N LEU A 188 -12.56 3.83 -1.86
CA LEU A 188 -11.30 4.47 -1.50
C LEU A 188 -10.28 4.37 -2.64
N GLU A 189 -10.19 3.21 -3.29
CA GLU A 189 -9.31 3.04 -4.46
C GLU A 189 -9.76 3.87 -5.66
N ARG A 190 -11.07 3.96 -5.93
CA ARG A 190 -11.59 4.85 -6.99
C ARG A 190 -11.28 6.32 -6.70
N ALA A 191 -11.45 6.77 -5.46
CA ALA A 191 -11.11 8.13 -5.06
C ALA A 191 -9.62 8.40 -5.30
N GLY A 192 -8.74 7.47 -4.92
CA GLY A 192 -7.30 7.59 -5.16
C GLY A 192 -6.94 7.68 -6.64
N LEU A 193 -7.52 6.81 -7.49
CA LEU A 193 -7.33 6.86 -8.94
C LEU A 193 -7.81 8.20 -9.53
N SER A 194 -9.00 8.65 -9.11
CA SER A 194 -9.60 9.90 -9.60
C SER A 194 -8.78 11.12 -9.18
N LEU A 195 -8.21 11.14 -7.97
CA LEU A 195 -7.29 12.20 -7.54
C LEU A 195 -6.00 12.20 -8.37
N GLU A 196 -5.38 11.05 -8.55
CA GLU A 196 -4.12 10.93 -9.29
C GLU A 196 -4.27 11.40 -10.74
N VAL A 197 -5.30 10.92 -11.43
CA VAL A 197 -5.59 11.30 -12.82
C VAL A 197 -6.07 12.75 -12.89
N GLY A 198 -6.91 13.18 -11.93
CA GLY A 198 -7.43 14.54 -11.86
C GLY A 198 -6.33 15.60 -11.66
N VAL A 199 -5.37 15.34 -10.76
CA VAL A 199 -4.22 16.24 -10.51
C VAL A 199 -3.30 16.27 -11.72
N SER A 200 -2.92 15.11 -12.26
CA SER A 200 -1.99 15.05 -13.40
C SER A 200 -2.54 15.70 -14.67
N ARG A 201 -3.86 15.68 -14.87
CA ARG A 201 -4.53 16.25 -16.05
C ARG A 201 -5.18 17.61 -15.80
N CYS A 202 -5.16 18.11 -14.57
CA CYS A 202 -5.92 19.29 -14.16
C CYS A 202 -7.43 19.17 -14.49
N ASP A 203 -8.02 17.99 -14.31
CA ASP A 203 -9.44 17.74 -14.60
C ASP A 203 -10.31 17.93 -13.36
N PRO A 204 -11.11 19.02 -13.28
CA PRO A 204 -11.95 19.30 -12.11
C PRO A 204 -13.06 18.28 -11.88
N HIS A 205 -13.49 17.54 -12.91
CA HIS A 205 -14.57 16.55 -12.77
C HIS A 205 -14.09 15.32 -11.99
N LEU A 206 -12.87 14.85 -12.28
CA LEU A 206 -12.25 13.74 -11.56
C LEU A 206 -11.94 14.13 -10.11
N LEU A 207 -11.53 15.38 -9.90
CA LEU A 207 -11.25 15.93 -8.57
C LEU A 207 -12.54 16.06 -7.73
N ASP A 208 -13.64 16.54 -8.32
CA ASP A 208 -14.96 16.55 -7.67
C ASP A 208 -15.45 15.13 -7.36
N GLN A 209 -15.28 14.19 -8.30
CA GLN A 209 -15.65 12.79 -8.11
C GLN A 209 -14.91 12.17 -6.91
N ALA A 210 -13.60 12.37 -6.81
CA ALA A 210 -12.83 11.96 -5.65
C ALA A 210 -13.34 12.59 -4.36
N GLY A 211 -13.61 13.91 -4.37
CA GLY A 211 -14.14 14.62 -3.20
C GLY A 211 -15.49 14.07 -2.72
N ARG A 212 -16.39 13.71 -3.64
CA ARG A 212 -17.68 13.08 -3.33
C ARG A 212 -17.48 11.71 -2.70
N ASP A 213 -16.59 10.88 -3.25
CA ASP A 213 -16.32 9.54 -2.71
C ASP A 213 -15.71 9.57 -1.31
N LEU A 214 -14.72 10.42 -1.10
CA LEU A 214 -14.08 10.58 0.21
C LEU A 214 -15.07 11.12 1.25
N ARG A 215 -15.93 12.07 0.87
CA ARG A 215 -17.00 12.56 1.75
C ARG A 215 -18.00 11.46 2.10
N THR A 216 -18.41 10.64 1.14
CA THR A 216 -19.27 9.48 1.40
C THR A 216 -18.61 8.51 2.38
N LEU A 217 -17.33 8.18 2.19
CA LEU A 217 -16.59 7.32 3.10
C LEU A 217 -16.49 7.90 4.50
N VAL A 218 -16.10 9.17 4.64
CA VAL A 218 -15.99 9.84 5.94
C VAL A 218 -17.35 9.90 6.65
N ASN A 219 -18.45 10.08 5.94
CA ASN A 219 -19.77 10.10 6.57
C ASN A 219 -20.27 8.72 6.99
N ALA A 220 -19.88 7.66 6.27
CA ALA A 220 -20.29 6.29 6.55
C ALA A 220 -19.39 5.60 7.59
N ALA A 221 -18.08 5.90 7.59
CA ALA A 221 -17.10 5.32 8.50
C ALA A 221 -17.13 6.04 9.86
N LEU A 222 -17.96 5.52 10.76
CA LEU A 222 -18.06 5.98 12.15
C LEU A 222 -16.73 5.75 12.89
N PRO A 223 -16.20 6.73 13.64
CA PRO A 223 -14.91 6.62 14.32
C PRO A 223 -14.77 5.40 15.24
N GLU A 224 -15.85 4.98 15.90
CA GLU A 224 -15.85 3.88 16.86
C GLU A 224 -15.91 2.49 16.20
N GLN A 225 -16.20 2.43 14.90
CA GLN A 225 -16.42 1.19 14.16
C GLN A 225 -15.39 0.98 13.04
N ARG A 226 -15.02 2.06 12.35
CA ARG A 226 -14.20 2.05 11.13
C ARG A 226 -13.14 3.17 11.15
N PRO A 227 -12.31 3.26 12.22
CA PRO A 227 -11.37 4.37 12.39
C PRO A 227 -10.29 4.41 11.29
N MET A 228 -9.82 3.26 10.81
CA MET A 228 -8.76 3.21 9.80
C MET A 228 -9.26 3.60 8.42
N THR A 229 -10.45 3.13 8.03
CA THR A 229 -11.09 3.53 6.78
C THR A 229 -11.35 5.04 6.76
N ARG A 230 -11.86 5.57 7.88
CA ARG A 230 -12.03 7.02 8.06
C ARG A 230 -10.71 7.78 7.96
N ALA A 231 -9.68 7.34 8.67
CA ALA A 231 -8.36 7.98 8.66
C ALA A 231 -7.75 8.00 7.26
N ARG A 232 -7.80 6.89 6.52
CA ARG A 232 -7.31 6.83 5.14
C ARG A 232 -8.07 7.78 4.21
N ALA A 233 -9.40 7.86 4.36
CA ALA A 233 -10.21 8.79 3.57
C ALA A 233 -9.88 10.27 3.90
N LEU A 234 -9.70 10.61 5.18
CA LEU A 234 -9.31 11.95 5.61
C LEU A 234 -7.89 12.32 5.15
N ALA A 235 -6.93 11.40 5.27
CA ALA A 235 -5.57 11.60 4.79
C ALA A 235 -5.58 11.84 3.26
N MET A 236 -6.30 11.01 2.51
CA MET A 236 -6.44 11.18 1.07
C MET A 236 -7.13 12.52 0.71
N ALA A 237 -8.14 12.94 1.47
CA ALA A 237 -8.79 14.23 1.30
C ALA A 237 -7.84 15.41 1.57
N GLY A 238 -7.03 15.35 2.62
CA GLY A 238 -6.01 16.36 2.93
C GLY A 238 -4.94 16.46 1.86
N ALA A 239 -4.46 15.32 1.35
CA ALA A 239 -3.50 15.27 0.24
C ALA A 239 -4.10 15.86 -1.05
N GLY A 240 -5.36 15.50 -1.38
CA GLY A 240 -6.08 16.04 -2.53
C GLY A 240 -6.31 17.55 -2.42
N LEU A 241 -6.74 18.04 -1.24
CA LEU A 241 -6.93 19.47 -1.00
C LEU A 241 -5.64 20.27 -1.16
N ARG A 242 -4.51 19.74 -0.64
CA ARG A 242 -3.18 20.33 -0.87
C ARG A 242 -2.82 20.43 -2.34
N ALA A 243 -3.01 19.35 -3.10
CA ALA A 243 -2.70 19.33 -4.52
C ALA A 243 -3.54 20.36 -5.29
N LEU A 244 -4.85 20.38 -5.03
CA LEU A 244 -5.78 21.36 -5.61
C LEU A 244 -5.41 22.81 -5.27
N ALA A 245 -5.13 23.07 -4.00
CA ALA A 245 -4.77 24.41 -3.54
C ALA A 245 -3.44 24.89 -4.12
N ALA A 246 -2.46 23.99 -4.24
CA ALA A 246 -1.18 24.30 -4.88
C ALA A 246 -1.37 24.65 -6.36
N MET A 247 -2.22 23.93 -7.08
CA MET A 247 -2.57 24.22 -8.47
C MET A 247 -3.34 25.54 -8.63
N ALA A 248 -4.17 25.89 -7.65
CA ALA A 248 -4.92 27.15 -7.62
C ALA A 248 -4.09 28.35 -7.13
N GLY A 249 -2.86 28.13 -6.64
CA GLY A 249 -2.03 29.20 -6.07
C GLY A 249 -2.54 29.73 -4.73
N ASP A 250 -3.26 28.93 -3.95
CA ASP A 250 -3.84 29.30 -2.65
C ASP A 250 -3.02 28.70 -1.49
N PRO A 251 -2.05 29.44 -0.91
CA PRO A 251 -1.19 28.92 0.15
C PRO A 251 -1.93 28.62 1.46
N ASP A 252 -3.01 29.33 1.76
CA ASP A 252 -3.78 29.11 3.00
C ASP A 252 -4.54 27.78 2.91
N SER A 253 -5.13 27.48 1.75
CA SER A 253 -5.76 26.17 1.51
C SER A 253 -4.74 25.01 1.47
N VAL A 254 -3.50 25.26 1.03
CA VAL A 254 -2.41 24.27 1.15
C VAL A 254 -2.16 23.93 2.62
N LEU A 255 -2.08 24.94 3.50
CA LEU A 255 -1.90 24.72 4.94
C LEU A 255 -3.10 24.00 5.57
N ASN A 256 -4.33 24.33 5.16
CA ASN A 256 -5.53 23.64 5.63
C ASN A 256 -5.56 22.16 5.23
N GLY A 257 -5.24 21.85 3.97
CA GLY A 257 -5.12 20.46 3.51
C GLY A 257 -4.02 19.69 4.23
N ARG A 258 -2.93 20.37 4.58
CA ARG A 258 -1.84 19.82 5.39
C ARG A 258 -2.31 19.48 6.81
N ALA A 259 -2.96 20.42 7.49
CA ALA A 259 -3.48 20.19 8.84
C ALA A 259 -4.50 19.04 8.87
N LEU A 260 -5.34 18.91 7.84
CA LEU A 260 -6.28 17.78 7.70
C LEU A 260 -5.53 16.45 7.54
N PHE A 261 -4.49 16.42 6.71
CA PHE A 261 -3.65 15.23 6.54
C PHE A 261 -2.97 14.84 7.85
N GLU A 262 -2.36 15.79 8.56
CA GLU A 262 -1.67 15.55 9.83
C GLU A 262 -2.62 15.05 10.92
N SER A 263 -3.83 15.62 11.03
CA SER A 263 -4.84 15.12 11.97
C SER A 263 -5.31 13.69 11.64
N ALA A 264 -5.34 13.32 10.36
CA ALA A 264 -5.63 11.94 9.96
C ALA A 264 -4.45 11.00 10.23
N ALA A 265 -3.22 11.50 10.03
CA ALA A 265 -1.98 10.78 10.26
C ALA A 265 -1.83 10.28 11.70
N ASP A 266 -2.27 11.09 12.67
CA ASP A 266 -2.23 10.77 14.11
C ASP A 266 -3.04 9.51 14.50
N GLN A 267 -3.95 9.06 13.63
CA GLN A 267 -4.74 7.85 13.87
C GLN A 267 -3.99 6.57 13.52
N PHE A 268 -2.93 6.64 12.72
CA PHE A 268 -2.12 5.47 12.41
C PHE A 268 -1.05 5.28 13.48
N THR A 269 -0.97 4.08 14.05
CA THR A 269 0.06 3.75 15.04
C THR A 269 0.90 2.55 14.57
N PRO A 270 2.19 2.48 14.96
CA PRO A 270 3.08 1.38 14.57
C PRO A 270 2.60 -0.02 14.97
N ASP A 271 1.82 -0.14 16.04
CA ASP A 271 1.28 -1.40 16.56
C ASP A 271 -0.02 -1.83 15.88
N HIS A 272 -0.79 -0.87 15.37
CA HIS A 272 -2.10 -1.15 14.76
C HIS A 272 -2.00 -1.36 13.26
N SER A 273 -1.39 -0.42 12.54
CA SER A 273 -1.18 -0.49 11.09
C SER A 273 0.21 0.05 10.72
N PRO A 274 1.27 -0.75 10.96
CA PRO A 274 2.65 -0.30 10.75
C PRO A 274 2.92 0.24 9.34
N LEU A 275 2.38 -0.38 8.28
CA LEU A 275 2.60 0.11 6.92
C LEU A 275 1.87 1.41 6.60
N ASP A 276 0.64 1.62 7.10
CA ASP A 276 -0.02 2.92 6.94
C ASP A 276 0.76 4.01 7.68
N TRP A 277 1.23 3.72 8.89
CA TRP A 277 2.07 4.63 9.66
C TRP A 277 3.35 4.98 8.89
N VAL A 278 4.07 3.98 8.37
CA VAL A 278 5.27 4.21 7.56
C VAL A 278 4.95 5.02 6.29
N ALA A 279 3.89 4.70 5.56
CA ALA A 279 3.50 5.44 4.37
C ALA A 279 3.26 6.93 4.69
N VAL A 280 2.60 7.22 5.81
CA VAL A 280 2.37 8.58 6.31
C VAL A 280 3.68 9.28 6.68
N GLN A 281 4.60 8.62 7.39
CA GLN A 281 5.90 9.22 7.73
C GLN A 281 6.73 9.51 6.49
N LEU A 282 6.74 8.60 5.50
CA LEU A 282 7.47 8.78 4.24
C LEU A 282 6.85 9.85 3.35
N SER A 283 5.54 10.08 3.44
CA SER A 283 4.88 11.19 2.74
C SER A 283 5.31 12.57 3.25
N HIS A 284 5.93 12.63 4.44
CA HIS A 284 6.52 13.80 5.07
C HIS A 284 8.06 13.73 5.15
N ALA A 285 8.73 13.04 4.23
CA ALA A 285 10.17 12.75 4.37
C ALA A 285 11.03 14.00 4.63
N ASP A 286 10.68 15.17 4.08
CA ASP A 286 11.43 16.42 4.29
C ASP A 286 11.37 16.96 5.74
N GLN A 287 10.46 16.41 6.55
CA GLN A 287 10.21 16.80 7.94
C GLN A 287 10.41 15.62 8.91
N ALA A 288 10.55 14.40 8.38
CA ALA A 288 10.76 13.22 9.19
C ALA A 288 12.14 13.28 9.85
N SER A 289 12.17 13.06 11.17
CA SER A 289 13.44 12.95 11.90
C SER A 289 14.22 11.71 11.46
N LEU A 290 15.54 11.73 11.58
CA LEU A 290 16.36 10.54 11.31
C LEU A 290 15.93 9.34 12.18
N ALA A 291 15.53 9.60 13.44
CA ALA A 291 15.02 8.56 14.34
C ALA A 291 13.71 7.93 13.80
N THR A 292 12.81 8.74 13.25
CA THR A 292 11.57 8.28 12.60
C THR A 292 11.88 7.39 11.39
N LEU A 293 12.85 7.78 10.55
CA LEU A 293 13.23 6.97 9.38
C LEU A 293 13.90 5.65 9.76
N ILE A 294 14.72 5.64 10.82
CA ILE A 294 15.28 4.40 11.39
C ILE A 294 14.14 3.48 11.86
N GLN A 295 13.12 4.03 12.52
CA GLN A 295 11.94 3.26 12.92
C GLN A 295 11.17 2.73 11.70
N CYS A 296 10.99 3.55 10.65
CA CYS A 296 10.34 3.14 9.41
C CYS A 296 11.07 1.95 8.76
N GLU A 297 12.40 2.04 8.58
CA GLU A 297 13.21 0.92 8.08
C GLU A 297 13.11 -0.31 9.01
N GLY A 298 13.04 -0.08 10.33
CA GLY A 298 12.85 -1.13 11.33
C GLY A 298 11.55 -1.93 11.17
N LEU A 299 10.46 -1.25 10.80
CA LEU A 299 9.14 -1.86 10.58
C LEU A 299 8.99 -2.48 9.18
N THR A 300 9.87 -2.14 8.24
CA THR A 300 9.77 -2.52 6.80
C THR A 300 10.96 -3.36 6.32
N ARG A 301 11.45 -4.24 7.19
CA ARG A 301 12.65 -5.06 6.91
C ARG A 301 12.45 -6.17 5.88
N GLU A 302 11.20 -6.47 5.51
CA GLU A 302 10.93 -7.54 4.54
C GLU A 302 11.58 -7.22 3.18
N PRO A 303 12.41 -8.12 2.61
CA PRO A 303 13.11 -7.86 1.35
C PRO A 303 12.15 -7.61 0.19
N GLY A 304 12.43 -6.57 -0.61
CA GLY A 304 11.63 -6.19 -1.77
C GLY A 304 10.34 -5.43 -1.44
N LEU A 305 10.08 -5.11 -0.16
CA LEU A 305 8.92 -4.29 0.19
C LEU A 305 9.10 -2.86 -0.35
N ILE A 306 8.13 -2.34 -1.09
CA ILE A 306 8.19 -0.99 -1.70
C ILE A 306 8.45 0.09 -0.62
N LEU A 307 7.69 0.06 0.47
CA LEU A 307 7.87 1.02 1.58
C LEU A 307 9.22 0.83 2.30
N GLY A 308 9.77 -0.38 2.32
CA GLY A 308 11.10 -0.65 2.88
C GLY A 308 12.22 -0.07 2.03
N ALA A 309 12.13 -0.23 0.71
CA ALA A 309 13.05 0.41 -0.23
C ALA A 309 13.01 1.94 -0.11
N LEU A 310 11.82 2.53 -0.03
CA LEU A 310 11.64 3.96 0.17
C LEU A 310 12.18 4.45 1.53
N ALA A 311 11.90 3.75 2.63
CA ALA A 311 12.40 4.13 3.95
C ALA A 311 13.93 4.16 4.00
N ARG A 312 14.58 3.14 3.40
CA ARG A 312 16.04 3.07 3.30
C ARG A 312 16.61 4.19 2.44
N GLU A 313 16.04 4.42 1.26
CA GLU A 313 16.47 5.49 0.37
C GLU A 313 16.39 6.86 1.06
N ARG A 314 15.27 7.15 1.75
CA ARG A 314 15.09 8.40 2.48
C ARG A 314 16.03 8.54 3.66
N ARG A 315 16.26 7.48 4.43
CA ARG A 315 17.24 7.51 5.53
C ARG A 315 18.63 7.86 5.01
N VAL A 316 19.09 7.17 3.97
CA VAL A 316 20.41 7.42 3.36
C VAL A 316 20.49 8.86 2.79
N ALA A 317 19.41 9.35 2.18
CA ALA A 317 19.36 10.73 1.69
C ALA A 317 19.56 11.77 2.80
N ILE A 318 18.86 11.62 3.94
CA ILE A 318 19.01 12.53 5.09
C ILE A 318 20.39 12.41 5.73
N GLU A 319 20.88 11.19 5.97
CA GLU A 319 22.23 10.99 6.54
C GLU A 319 23.32 11.60 5.64
N THR A 320 23.17 11.46 4.33
CA THR A 320 24.07 12.05 3.34
C THR A 320 24.03 13.57 3.40
N ALA A 321 22.84 14.17 3.43
CA ALA A 321 22.66 15.62 3.51
C ALA A 321 23.26 16.20 4.80
N LEU A 322 23.07 15.52 5.95
CA LEU A 322 23.67 15.90 7.23
C LEU A 322 25.20 15.83 7.18
N ALA A 323 25.76 14.72 6.70
CA ALA A 323 27.21 14.57 6.57
C ALA A 323 27.81 15.61 5.60
N GLN A 324 27.12 15.92 4.50
CA GLN A 324 27.52 16.97 3.57
C GLN A 324 27.51 18.35 4.23
N ALA A 325 26.45 18.70 4.94
CA ALA A 325 26.32 19.99 5.63
C ALA A 325 27.43 20.18 6.70
N MET A 326 27.88 19.09 7.32
CA MET A 326 28.98 19.09 8.29
C MET A 326 30.38 19.03 7.65
N GLY A 327 30.48 18.81 6.34
CA GLY A 327 31.76 18.55 5.66
C GLY A 327 32.43 17.23 6.07
N ASP A 328 31.67 16.28 6.63
CA ASP A 328 32.22 15.04 7.18
C ASP A 328 32.40 13.95 6.10
N LEU A 329 33.55 14.01 5.42
CA LEU A 329 33.95 13.01 4.42
C LEU A 329 34.10 11.59 5.01
N LYS A 330 34.39 11.47 6.31
CA LYS A 330 34.53 10.18 6.98
C LYS A 330 33.16 9.54 7.17
N ALA A 331 32.16 10.31 7.59
CA ALA A 331 30.77 9.86 7.67
C ALA A 331 30.25 9.41 6.28
N LEU A 332 30.49 10.20 5.22
CA LEU A 332 30.12 9.83 3.86
C LEU A 332 30.78 8.51 3.42
N SER A 333 32.05 8.30 3.76
CA SER A 333 32.76 7.04 3.44
C SER A 333 32.21 5.84 4.22
N ALA A 334 31.78 6.04 5.48
CA ALA A 334 31.17 4.99 6.29
C ALA A 334 29.76 4.61 5.77
N LEU A 335 28.97 5.60 5.35
CA LEU A 335 27.68 5.38 4.68
C LEU A 335 27.87 4.61 3.37
N GLU A 336 28.84 5.01 2.54
CA GLU A 336 29.16 4.33 1.28
C GLU A 336 29.50 2.86 1.49
N LEU A 337 30.32 2.54 2.50
CA LEU A 337 30.68 1.15 2.84
C LEU A 337 29.45 0.34 3.26
N THR A 338 28.56 0.93 4.05
CA THR A 338 27.32 0.29 4.51
C THR A 338 26.41 -0.05 3.34
N VAL A 339 26.18 0.90 2.43
CA VAL A 339 25.35 0.71 1.23
C VAL A 339 25.97 -0.32 0.28
N LYS A 340 27.30 -0.25 0.05
CA LYS A 340 28.03 -1.26 -0.75
C LYS A 340 27.89 -2.66 -0.17
N ALA A 341 27.97 -2.82 1.14
CA ALA A 341 27.80 -4.13 1.79
C ALA A 341 26.40 -4.72 1.54
N ARG A 342 25.35 -3.89 1.49
CA ARG A 342 23.98 -4.31 1.18
C ARG A 342 23.81 -4.73 -0.28
N LEU A 343 24.47 -4.03 -1.21
CA LEU A 343 24.47 -4.39 -2.63
C LEU A 343 25.12 -5.75 -2.92
N LEU A 344 25.99 -6.22 -2.04
CA LEU A 344 26.66 -7.51 -2.17
C LEU A 344 25.81 -8.69 -1.67
N VAL A 345 24.61 -8.45 -1.14
CA VAL A 345 23.71 -9.52 -0.68
C VAL A 345 23.19 -10.32 -1.90
N PRO A 346 23.45 -11.64 -2.00
CA PRO A 346 23.09 -12.42 -3.18
C PRO A 346 21.58 -12.51 -3.47
N THR A 347 20.75 -12.32 -2.44
CA THR A 347 19.29 -12.40 -2.51
C THR A 347 18.63 -11.02 -2.62
N LEU A 348 19.39 -9.99 -2.99
CA LEU A 348 18.88 -8.63 -3.07
C LEU A 348 17.74 -8.53 -4.09
N ARG A 349 16.60 -7.98 -3.68
CA ARG A 349 15.45 -7.81 -4.57
C ARG A 349 15.66 -6.58 -5.47
N PRO A 350 15.01 -6.52 -6.65
CA PRO A 350 15.16 -5.40 -7.58
C PRO A 350 14.89 -4.02 -6.95
N LEU A 351 13.85 -3.91 -6.12
CA LEU A 351 13.52 -2.68 -5.40
C LEU A 351 14.56 -2.30 -4.35
N ASP A 352 15.11 -3.30 -3.65
CA ASP A 352 16.18 -3.07 -2.68
C ASP A 352 17.44 -2.58 -3.41
N TRP A 353 17.79 -3.22 -4.52
CA TRP A 353 18.89 -2.80 -5.39
C TRP A 353 18.72 -1.36 -5.86
N ALA A 354 17.55 -1.00 -6.40
CA ALA A 354 17.29 0.35 -6.88
C ALA A 354 17.46 1.40 -5.77
N ALA A 355 16.93 1.14 -4.57
CA ALA A 355 17.09 2.03 -3.42
C ALA A 355 18.55 2.22 -3.00
N GLU A 356 19.34 1.13 -2.92
CA GLU A 356 20.76 1.24 -2.56
C GLU A 356 21.59 1.94 -3.65
N GLN A 357 21.25 1.78 -4.94
CA GLN A 357 21.90 2.52 -6.04
C GLN A 357 21.62 4.03 -5.98
N ILE A 358 20.38 4.42 -5.71
CA ILE A 358 20.01 5.84 -5.49
C ILE A 358 20.80 6.40 -4.30
N GLY A 359 20.88 5.64 -3.21
CA GLY A 359 21.67 5.99 -2.03
C GLY A 359 23.16 6.21 -2.36
N LEU A 360 23.80 5.29 -3.09
CA LEU A 360 25.19 5.46 -3.53
C LEU A 360 25.39 6.69 -4.40
N ALA A 361 24.47 6.96 -5.33
CA ALA A 361 24.56 8.11 -6.21
C ALA A 361 24.48 9.42 -5.40
N ARG A 362 23.57 9.51 -4.42
CA ARG A 362 23.48 10.68 -3.52
C ARG A 362 24.76 10.88 -2.71
N ILE A 363 25.35 9.81 -2.17
CA ILE A 363 26.62 9.88 -1.43
C ILE A 363 27.76 10.36 -2.36
N ALA A 364 27.83 9.83 -3.58
CA ALA A 364 28.83 10.23 -4.56
C ALA A 364 28.68 11.71 -4.96
N LEU A 365 27.45 12.18 -5.18
CA LEU A 365 27.13 13.60 -5.42
C LEU A 365 27.58 14.50 -4.26
N ALA A 366 27.26 14.12 -3.03
CA ALA A 366 27.68 14.88 -1.84
C ALA A 366 29.21 14.96 -1.72
N ARG A 367 29.92 13.86 -1.95
CA ARG A 367 31.39 13.82 -1.96
C ARG A 367 31.98 14.69 -3.06
N ALA A 368 31.44 14.59 -4.28
CA ALA A 368 31.84 15.39 -5.43
C ALA A 368 31.76 16.89 -5.12
N ARG A 369 30.65 17.35 -4.53
CA ARG A 369 30.45 18.74 -4.09
C ARG A 369 31.48 19.18 -3.05
N LEU A 370 31.78 18.34 -2.05
CA LEU A 370 32.76 18.67 -1.01
C LEU A 370 34.21 18.68 -1.51
N MET A 371 34.54 17.83 -2.49
CA MET A 371 35.90 17.70 -3.03
C MET A 371 36.14 18.60 -4.25
N GLY A 372 35.10 19.23 -4.80
CA GLY A 372 35.19 20.02 -6.04
C GLY A 372 35.50 19.17 -7.28
N VAL A 373 35.01 17.93 -7.33
CA VAL A 373 35.26 16.98 -8.43
C VAL A 373 33.96 16.61 -9.10
N GLU A 374 33.96 16.54 -10.44
CA GLU A 374 32.82 16.08 -11.23
C GLU A 374 32.47 14.60 -10.95
N PRO A 375 31.21 14.27 -10.60
CA PRO A 375 30.77 12.90 -10.40
C PRO A 375 30.64 12.17 -11.76
N ARG A 376 31.33 11.03 -11.92
CA ARG A 376 31.32 10.25 -13.17
C ARG A 376 30.43 9.02 -13.08
N GLY A 377 29.73 8.71 -14.17
CA GLY A 377 29.03 7.43 -14.36
C GLY A 377 27.71 7.26 -13.57
N LEU A 378 27.22 8.31 -12.90
CA LEU A 378 25.99 8.22 -12.10
C LEU A 378 24.71 8.20 -12.94
N GLY A 379 24.71 8.84 -14.11
CA GLY A 379 23.51 8.98 -14.94
C GLY A 379 22.90 7.65 -15.38
N MET A 380 23.74 6.71 -15.86
CA MET A 380 23.29 5.37 -16.27
C MET A 380 22.74 4.57 -15.09
N VAL A 381 23.39 4.65 -13.92
CA VAL A 381 22.97 3.93 -12.71
C VAL A 381 21.62 4.44 -12.21
N LEU A 382 21.43 5.77 -12.18
CA LEU A 382 20.17 6.38 -11.76
C LEU A 382 19.03 6.10 -12.75
N ALA A 383 19.32 6.12 -14.06
CA ALA A 383 18.34 5.75 -15.08
C ALA A 383 17.89 4.29 -14.91
N GLU A 384 18.83 3.36 -14.70
CA GLU A 384 18.50 1.94 -14.48
C GLU A 384 17.72 1.72 -13.17
N ALA A 385 18.08 2.44 -12.10
CA ALA A 385 17.34 2.41 -10.84
C ALA A 385 15.91 2.95 -11.00
N ALA A 386 15.72 4.03 -11.77
CA ALA A 386 14.40 4.58 -12.07
C ALA A 386 13.55 3.58 -12.87
N LEU A 387 14.13 2.99 -13.92
CA LEU A 387 13.47 1.97 -14.75
C LEU A 387 13.08 0.75 -13.94
N THR A 388 14.00 0.20 -13.16
CA THR A 388 13.76 -0.93 -12.25
C THR A 388 12.62 -0.63 -11.29
N ALA A 389 12.64 0.55 -10.64
CA ALA A 389 11.57 0.93 -9.71
C ALA A 389 10.21 1.05 -10.42
N ARG A 390 10.18 1.64 -11.63
CA ARG A 390 8.97 1.83 -12.44
C ARG A 390 8.37 0.49 -12.89
N GLU A 391 9.20 -0.42 -13.40
CA GLU A 391 8.79 -1.78 -13.80
C GLU A 391 8.20 -2.58 -12.63
N GLN A 392 8.72 -2.35 -11.42
CA GLN A 392 8.22 -2.96 -10.19
C GLN A 392 7.02 -2.21 -9.58
N GLY A 393 6.54 -1.11 -10.17
CA GLY A 393 5.40 -0.34 -9.67
C GLY A 393 5.69 0.61 -8.50
N ALA A 394 6.97 0.89 -8.21
CA ALA A 394 7.40 1.80 -7.16
C ALA A 394 7.64 3.23 -7.68
N GLU A 395 6.58 3.91 -8.14
CA GLU A 395 6.66 5.22 -8.81
C GLU A 395 7.35 6.31 -7.95
N THR A 396 7.14 6.30 -6.63
CA THR A 396 7.79 7.26 -5.72
C THR A 396 9.30 7.05 -5.65
N LEU A 397 9.77 5.81 -5.77
CA LEU A 397 11.20 5.48 -5.78
C LEU A 397 11.81 5.85 -7.14
N ALA A 398 11.09 5.58 -8.24
CA ALA A 398 11.49 5.99 -9.58
C ALA A 398 11.68 7.52 -9.68
N ARG A 399 10.70 8.29 -9.20
CA ARG A 399 10.81 9.76 -9.11
C ARG A 399 11.98 10.22 -8.24
N SER A 400 12.31 9.50 -7.17
CA SER A 400 13.48 9.83 -6.33
C SER A 400 14.79 9.69 -7.12
N ALA A 401 14.92 8.65 -7.94
CA ALA A 401 16.06 8.46 -8.84
C ALA A 401 16.13 9.55 -9.91
N GLU A 402 14.99 9.93 -10.50
CA GLU A 402 14.89 11.01 -11.49
C GLU A 402 15.27 12.37 -10.90
N THR A 403 14.83 12.68 -9.67
CA THR A 403 15.26 13.90 -8.97
C THR A 403 16.77 13.90 -8.75
N ALA A 404 17.36 12.76 -8.34
CA ALA A 404 18.81 12.64 -8.20
C ALA A 404 19.54 12.75 -9.55
N LEU A 405 18.89 12.40 -10.67
CA LEU A 405 19.43 12.57 -12.02
C LEU A 405 19.44 14.05 -12.42
N LEU A 406 18.39 14.80 -12.06
CA LEU A 406 18.33 16.26 -12.30
C LEU A 406 19.43 17.00 -11.52
N ASP A 407 19.77 16.53 -10.32
CA ASP A 407 20.88 17.07 -9.51
C ASP A 407 22.27 16.90 -10.15
N LEU A 408 22.41 16.09 -11.22
CA LEU A 408 23.64 15.96 -12.01
C LEU A 408 23.78 17.03 -13.10
N ALA A 409 22.68 17.71 -13.48
CA ALA A 409 22.76 18.73 -14.51
C ALA A 409 23.55 19.96 -13.98
N PRO A 410 24.49 20.52 -14.76
CA PRO A 410 25.18 21.73 -14.34
C PRO A 410 24.18 22.88 -14.18
N ALA A 411 24.28 23.59 -13.05
CA ALA A 411 23.47 24.77 -12.74
C ALA A 411 23.78 25.96 -13.66
#